data_AF-A0A2N9LVZ0-F1
#
_entry.id   AF-A0A2N9LVZ0-F1
#
_cell.length_a   1.000
_cell.length_b   1.000
_cell.length_c   1.000
_cell.angle_alpha   90.00
_cell.angle_beta   90.00
_cell.angle_gamma   90.00
#
_symmetry.space_group_name_H-M   'P 1'
#
loop_
_entity.id
_entity.type
_entity.pdbx_description
1 polymer ?
#
loop_
_entity_poly.entity_id
_entity_poly.type
_entity_poly.pdbx_seq_one_letter_code
_entity_poly.pdbx_strand_id
1 'polypeptide(L)' 'MIQRGARVIASTGTMPYLDHVALANPDGTHVLVLTNRAGLEMQVPCRFANSELQVTLPANSVVTLLW' A
#
# COMPACT_ATOMS: atom_id res chain seq x y z
N MET A 1 -8.26 -0.60 8.34
CA MET A 1 -7.18 -0.61 9.37
C MET A 1 -6.68 -2.05 9.50
N ILE A 2 -5.45 -2.28 9.98
CA ILE A 2 -4.91 -3.63 10.18
C ILE A 2 -5.58 -4.28 11.41
N GLN A 3 -6.04 -5.52 11.28
CA GLN A 3 -6.73 -6.25 12.34
C GLN A 3 -5.83 -7.31 13.00
N ARG A 4 -6.17 -7.69 14.24
CA ARG A 4 -5.53 -8.83 14.90
C ARG A 4 -5.77 -10.09 14.06
N GLY A 5 -4.69 -10.78 13.70
CA GLY A 5 -4.75 -11.96 12.85
C GLY A 5 -4.59 -11.67 11.36
N ALA A 6 -4.36 -10.41 10.97
CA ALA A 6 -3.97 -10.07 9.61
C ALA A 6 -2.68 -10.81 9.21
N ARG A 7 -2.63 -11.22 7.94
CA ARG A 7 -1.50 -11.97 7.37
C ARG A 7 -0.86 -11.15 6.27
N VAL A 8 0.47 -11.09 6.25
CA VAL A 8 1.20 -10.52 5.13
C VAL A 8 0.98 -11.41 3.90
N ILE A 9 0.66 -10.78 2.77
CA ILE A 9 0.53 -11.44 1.48
C ILE A 9 1.63 -10.97 0.55
N ALA A 10 1.97 -11.80 -0.44
CA ALA A 10 2.96 -11.41 -1.43
C ALA A 10 2.49 -10.20 -2.24
N SER A 11 3.34 -9.18 -2.33
CA SER A 11 3.15 -8.00 -3.16
C SER A 11 4.45 -7.68 -3.89
N THR A 12 4.35 -7.02 -5.04
CA THR A 12 5.52 -6.63 -5.83
C THR A 12 5.43 -5.16 -6.21
N GLY A 13 6.59 -4.51 -6.28
CA GLY A 13 6.72 -3.11 -6.66
C GLY A 13 8.19 -2.75 -6.81
N THR A 14 8.54 -2.02 -7.86
CA THR A 14 9.93 -1.71 -8.23
C THR A 14 10.22 -0.20 -8.27
N MET A 15 9.32 0.62 -7.74
CA MET A 15 9.51 2.07 -7.74
C MET A 15 10.57 2.48 -6.71
N PRO A 16 11.60 3.26 -7.10
CA PRO A 16 12.59 3.77 -6.18
C PRO A 16 11.95 4.56 -5.05
N TYR A 17 12.54 4.49 -3.85
CA TYR A 17 12.10 5.24 -2.65
C TYR A 17 10.70 4.90 -2.12
N LEU A 18 10.03 3.89 -2.70
CA LEU A 18 8.77 3.37 -2.21
C LEU A 18 8.97 2.03 -1.52
N ASP A 19 8.64 1.95 -0.24
CA ASP A 19 8.46 0.67 0.45
C ASP A 19 6.97 0.36 0.59
N HIS A 20 6.63 -0.92 0.63
CA HIS A 20 5.24 -1.34 0.79
C HIS A 20 5.11 -2.67 1.52
N VAL A 21 3.94 -2.88 2.13
CA VAL A 21 3.50 -4.18 2.64
C VAL A 21 1.99 -4.33 2.41
N ALA A 22 1.60 -5.48 1.86
CA ALA A 22 0.20 -5.86 1.70
C ALA A 22 -0.21 -6.88 2.75
N LEU A 23 -1.42 -6.74 3.29
CA LEU A 23 -1.99 -7.62 4.30
C LEU A 23 -3.44 -8.01 3.94
N ALA A 24 -3.81 -9.23 4.29
CA ALA A 24 -5.19 -9.71 4.30
C ALA A 24 -5.70 -9.80 5.74
N ASN A 25 -6.80 -9.11 6.05
CA ASN A 25 -7.46 -9.19 7.35
C ASN A 25 -8.34 -10.46 7.43
N PRO A 26 -8.65 -10.97 8.64
CA PRO A 26 -9.52 -12.13 8.81
C PRO A 26 -10.97 -11.92 8.33
N ASP A 27 -11.44 -10.67 8.28
CA ASP A 27 -12.77 -10.29 7.80
C ASP A 27 -12.87 -10.22 6.26
N GLY A 28 -11.77 -10.48 5.55
CA GLY A 28 -11.68 -10.44 4.10
C GLY A 28 -11.28 -9.08 3.52
N THR A 29 -11.16 -8.03 4.34
CA THR A 29 -10.63 -6.74 3.88
C THR A 29 -9.12 -6.81 3.63
N HIS A 30 -8.62 -5.95 2.75
CA HIS A 30 -7.20 -5.90 2.41
C HIS A 30 -6.60 -4.55 2.79
N VAL A 31 -5.35 -4.57 3.26
CA VAL A 31 -4.63 -3.36 3.65
C VAL A 31 -3.35 -3.26 2.84
N LEU A 32 -3.09 -2.08 2.28
CA LEU A 32 -1.81 -1.75 1.66
C LEU A 32 -1.21 -0.56 2.42
N VAL A 33 -0.02 -0.75 2.98
CA VAL A 33 0.76 0.35 3.56
C VAL A 33 1.84 0.74 2.57
N LEU A 34 1.92 2.03 2.27
CA LEU A 34 2.90 2.63 1.37
C LEU A 34 3.73 3.65 2.14
N THR A 35 5.04 3.56 2.02
CA THR A 35 5.98 4.56 2.58
C THR A 35 6.73 5.23 1.45
N ASN A 36 6.47 6.52 1.24
CA ASN A 36 7.23 7.37 0.34
C ASN A 36 8.42 7.96 1.10
N ARG A 37 9.62 7.46 0.82
CA ARG A 37 10.89 8.00 1.37
C ARG A 37 11.52 9.08 0.50
N ALA A 38 10.88 9.44 -0.62
CA ALA A 38 11.35 10.54 -1.45
C ALA A 38 11.00 11.88 -0.79
N GLY A 39 11.85 12.88 -1.00
CA GLY A 39 11.60 14.27 -0.61
C GLY A 39 10.62 15.01 -1.51
N LEU A 40 9.84 14.29 -2.34
CA LEU A 40 8.87 14.84 -3.29
C LEU A 40 7.62 13.96 -3.35
N GLU A 41 6.53 14.54 -3.87
CA GLU A 41 5.27 13.83 -4.07
C GLU A 41 5.42 12.72 -5.12
N MET A 42 4.86 11.54 -4.84
CA MET A 42 4.86 10.40 -5.74
C MET A 42 3.44 10.02 -6.15
N GLN A 43 3.30 9.63 -7.42
CA GLN A 43 2.07 9.09 -7.99
C GLN A 43 2.23 7.57 -8.14
N VAL A 44 1.51 6.81 -7.32
CA VAL A 44 1.69 5.36 -7.17
C VAL A 44 0.45 4.61 -7.67
N PRO A 45 0.52 3.90 -8.81
CA PRO A 45 -0.55 3.00 -9.23
C PRO A 45 -0.57 1.76 -8.33
N CYS A 46 -1.70 1.53 -7.68
CA CYS A 46 -1.95 0.36 -6.83
C CYS A 46 -2.95 -0.55 -7.53
N ARG A 47 -2.62 -1.85 -7.64
CA ARG A 47 -3.48 -2.85 -8.28
C ARG A 47 -3.78 -4.00 -7.33
N PHE A 48 -5.02 -4.48 -7.36
CA PHE A 48 -5.44 -5.67 -6.63
C PHE A 48 -6.62 -6.34 -7.31
N ALA A 49 -6.47 -7.63 -7.60
CA ALA A 49 -7.39 -8.38 -8.44
C ALA A 49 -7.70 -7.62 -9.75
N ASN A 50 -8.96 -7.21 -9.94
CA ASN A 50 -9.43 -6.48 -11.13
C ASN A 50 -9.58 -4.98 -10.88
N SER A 51 -9.03 -4.45 -9.79
CA SER A 51 -9.13 -3.05 -9.39
C SER A 51 -7.78 -2.34 -9.48
N GLU A 52 -7.81 -1.09 -9.90
CA GLU A 52 -6.65 -0.20 -9.95
C GLU A 52 -7.03 1.16 -9.34
N LEU A 53 -6.12 1.73 -8.54
CA LEU A 53 -6.27 3.03 -7.90
C LEU A 53 -4.96 3.80 -8.01
N GLN A 54 -5.05 5.05 -8.48
CA GLN A 54 -3.91 5.97 -8.47
C GLN A 54 -3.85 6.68 -7.11
N VAL A 55 -2.72 6.54 -6.41
CA VAL A 55 -2.55 7.13 -5.07
C VAL A 55 -1.48 8.21 -5.12
N THR A 56 -1.85 9.42 -4.70
CA THR A 56 -0.92 10.50 -4.43
C THR A 56 -0.30 10.32 -3.04
N LEU A 57 1.02 10.16 -2.99
CA LEU A 57 1.80 10.10 -1.76
C LEU A 57 2.58 11.40 -1.57
N PRO A 58 2.27 12.23 -0.57
CA PRO A 58 3.08 13.40 -0.25
C PRO A 58 4.55 13.03 0.03
N ALA A 59 5.46 13.99 -0.04
CA ALA A 59 6.86 13.79 0.33
C ALA A 59 7.00 13.25 1.76
N ASN A 60 7.91 12.30 1.99
CA ASN A 60 8.21 11.71 3.31
C ASN A 60 6.96 11.24 4.07
N SER A 61 6.05 10.54 3.40
CA SER A 61 4.74 10.16 3.97
C SER A 61 4.55 8.65 4.10
N VAL A 62 3.62 8.29 4.98
CA VAL A 62 3.05 6.94 5.07
C VAL A 62 1.56 7.04 4.80
N VAL A 63 1.06 6.25 3.86
CA VAL A 63 -0.37 6.14 3.53
C VAL A 63 -0.80 4.70 3.71
N THR A 64 -1.97 4.52 4.33
CA THR A 64 -2.61 3.21 4.48
C THR A 64 -3.91 3.20 3.70
N LEU A 65 -4.03 2.26 2.77
CA LEU A 65 -5.24 2.01 2.01
C LEU A 65 -5.99 0.83 2.62
N LEU A 66 -7.32 0.89 2.58
CA LEU A 66 -8.21 -0.21 2.92
C LEU A 66 -9.07 -0.50 1.68
N TRP A 67 -9.15 -1.77 1.30
CA TRP A 67 -10.08 -2.29 0.30
C TRP A 67 -11.05 -3.27 0.95
#